data_AF-A0A9N9GL59-F1
#
_entry.id   AF-A0A9N9GL59-F1
#
_cell.length_a   1.000
_cell.length_b   1.000
_cell.length_c   1.000
_cell.angle_alpha   90.00
_cell.angle_beta   90.00
_cell.angle_gamma   90.00
#
_symmetry.space_group_name_H-M   'P 1'
#
loop_
_entity.id
_entity.type
_entity.pdbx_description
1 polymer ?
#
loop_
_entity_poly.entity_id
_entity_poly.type
_entity_poly.pdbx_seq_one_letter_code
_entity_poly.pdbx_strand_id
1 'polypeptide(L)'
;ASYIRKIKDSIYIFLNLFSQKLKKSASPEKVRHWKESEKVKQARNNLLNRMDKDNSNSPHIIEAILQKTFNKEELQNSNNIIFGVTVILMFLDPTYDQAEISSSKVYERMNKWESDPIVQKWLEYEENTKDNMMKRNGITENYNNELFYEEFIDQEDNVEDNISVNSEDRKENTENTDTKK
;
A
#
# COMPACT_ATOMS: atom_id res chain seq x y z
N ALA A 1 3.12 -11.47 -0.30
CA ALA A 1 2.72 -10.42 0.66
C ALA A 1 3.72 -9.25 0.74
N SER A 2 5.05 -9.49 0.76
CA SER A 2 6.05 -8.43 0.97
C SER A 2 6.02 -7.27 -0.04
N TYR A 3 5.99 -7.54 -1.35
CA TYR A 3 6.00 -6.47 -2.36
C TYR A 3 4.73 -5.61 -2.38
N ILE A 4 3.55 -6.21 -2.25
CA ILE A 4 2.28 -5.45 -2.20
C ILE A 4 2.29 -4.45 -1.04
N ARG A 5 2.81 -4.87 0.13
CA ARG A 5 2.99 -3.97 1.27
C ARG A 5 3.97 -2.85 0.96
N LYS A 6 5.16 -3.16 0.42
CA LYS A 6 6.17 -2.17 0.01
C LYS A 6 5.62 -1.14 -0.99
N ILE A 7 4.82 -1.59 -1.96
CA ILE A 7 4.17 -0.72 -2.94
C ILE A 7 3.17 0.20 -2.24
N LYS A 8 2.28 -0.35 -1.39
CA LYS A 8 1.31 0.45 -0.64
C LYS A 8 2.00 1.50 0.24
N ASP A 9 3.05 1.11 0.97
CA ASP A 9 3.82 2.03 1.80
C ASP A 9 4.47 3.14 0.94
N SER A 10 5.03 2.78 -0.21
CA SER A 10 5.58 3.75 -1.18
C SER A 10 4.51 4.70 -1.74
N ILE A 11 3.29 4.22 -2.00
CA ILE A 11 2.16 5.08 -2.41
C ILE A 11 1.82 6.09 -1.31
N TYR A 12 1.76 5.65 -0.05
CA TYR A 12 1.51 6.58 1.06
C TYR A 12 2.59 7.67 1.16
N ILE A 13 3.85 7.31 0.88
CA ILE A 13 4.99 8.22 0.85
C ILE A 13 4.88 9.22 -0.31
N PHE A 14 4.92 8.73 -1.54
CA PHE A 14 5.08 9.59 -2.71
C PHE A 14 3.82 10.40 -3.08
N LEU A 15 2.64 9.95 -2.62
CA LEU A 15 1.39 10.69 -2.83
C LEU A 15 0.93 11.46 -1.59
N ASN A 16 1.75 11.54 -0.54
CA ASN A 16 1.44 12.26 0.70
C ASN A 16 0.11 11.84 1.35
N LEU A 17 -0.14 10.52 1.40
CA LEU A 17 -1.37 9.93 1.93
C LEU A 17 -1.22 9.37 3.35
N PHE A 18 -0.09 9.58 4.03
CA PHE A 18 0.18 9.02 5.36
C PHE A 18 -0.88 9.35 6.41
N SER A 19 -1.35 10.61 6.43
CA SER A 19 -2.41 11.07 7.33
C SER A 19 -3.76 10.35 7.12
N GLN A 20 -3.89 9.57 6.04
CA GLN A 20 -5.09 8.83 5.68
C GLN A 20 -4.77 7.34 5.49
N LYS A 21 -3.75 6.78 6.17
CA LYS A 21 -3.40 5.36 6.02
C LYS A 21 -4.59 4.45 6.39
N LEU A 22 -5.03 3.62 5.45
CA LEU A 22 -6.07 2.61 5.69
C LEU A 22 -5.55 1.50 6.61
N LYS A 23 -6.36 1.16 7.62
CA LYS A 23 -6.14 -0.04 8.44
C LYS A 23 -6.31 -1.30 7.60
N LYS A 24 -5.53 -2.35 7.91
CA LYS A 24 -5.63 -3.66 7.22
C LYS A 24 -7.04 -4.26 7.32
N SER A 25 -7.71 -4.07 8.46
CA SER A 25 -9.07 -4.54 8.75
C SER A 25 -10.18 -3.55 8.37
N ALA A 26 -9.90 -2.55 7.53
CA ALA A 26 -10.92 -1.58 7.13
C ALA A 26 -12.05 -2.25 6.34
N SER A 27 -13.31 -1.93 6.70
CA SER A 27 -14.48 -2.42 5.99
C SER A 27 -14.56 -1.86 4.56
N PRO A 28 -15.27 -2.54 3.64
CA PRO A 28 -15.39 -2.06 2.26
C PRO A 28 -15.95 -0.63 2.13
N GLU A 29 -16.91 -0.27 2.99
CA GLU A 29 -17.46 1.08 3.05
C GLU A 29 -16.39 2.13 3.42
N LYS A 30 -15.53 1.84 4.40
CA LYS A 30 -14.43 2.74 4.79
C LYS A 30 -13.41 2.89 3.66
N VAL A 31 -13.12 1.81 2.94
CA VAL A 31 -12.22 1.85 1.77
C VAL A 31 -12.82 2.73 0.68
N ARG A 32 -14.11 2.59 0.37
CA ARG A 32 -14.79 3.45 -0.62
C ARG A 32 -14.77 4.92 -0.23
N HIS A 33 -15.13 5.25 1.01
CA HIS A 33 -15.07 6.63 1.52
C HIS A 33 -13.65 7.21 1.46
N TRP A 34 -12.63 6.40 1.79
CA TRP A 34 -11.24 6.82 1.65
C TRP A 34 -10.89 7.14 0.20
N LYS A 35 -11.29 6.29 -0.76
CA LYS A 35 -11.06 6.49 -2.21
C LYS A 35 -11.80 7.68 -2.79
N GLU A 36 -12.92 8.06 -2.20
CA GLU A 36 -13.72 9.22 -2.57
C GLU A 36 -13.18 10.54 -2.00
N SER A 37 -12.27 10.48 -1.03
CA SER A 37 -11.64 11.66 -0.47
C SER A 37 -10.86 12.44 -1.53
N GLU A 38 -10.89 13.77 -1.41
CA GLU A 38 -10.26 14.65 -2.39
C GLU A 38 -8.76 14.40 -2.52
N LYS A 39 -8.08 14.11 -1.40
CA LYS A 39 -6.65 13.76 -1.39
C LYS A 39 -6.36 12.50 -2.22
N VAL A 40 -7.16 11.45 -2.10
CA VAL A 40 -6.96 10.20 -2.85
C VAL A 40 -7.32 10.37 -4.32
N LYS A 41 -8.35 11.16 -4.64
CA LYS A 41 -8.67 11.54 -6.03
C LYS A 41 -7.52 12.29 -6.68
N GLN A 42 -6.95 13.28 -5.99
CA GLN A 42 -5.77 14.03 -6.45
C GLN A 42 -4.55 13.12 -6.60
N ALA A 43 -4.30 12.26 -5.62
CA ALA A 43 -3.21 11.28 -5.67
C ALA A 43 -3.30 10.40 -6.92
N ARG A 44 -4.50 9.88 -7.24
CA ARG A 44 -4.74 9.11 -8.47
C ARG A 44 -4.46 9.91 -9.73
N ASN A 45 -4.91 11.17 -9.79
CA ASN A 45 -4.67 12.05 -10.94
C ASN A 45 -3.18 12.42 -11.10
N ASN A 46 -2.42 12.41 -10.01
CA ASN A 46 -1.01 12.77 -9.99
C ASN A 46 -0.06 11.60 -10.31
N LEU A 47 -0.54 10.35 -10.41
CA LEU A 47 0.31 9.17 -10.61
C LEU A 47 1.29 9.28 -11.80
N LEU A 48 0.86 9.93 -12.88
CA LEU A 48 1.64 10.14 -14.10
C LEU A 48 2.39 11.47 -14.11
N ASN A 49 2.31 12.27 -13.04
CA ASN A 49 3.09 13.49 -12.92
C ASN A 49 4.53 13.15 -12.51
N ARG A 50 5.43 14.10 -12.75
CA ARG A 50 6.79 14.06 -12.21
C ARG A 50 6.77 14.40 -10.73
N MET A 51 7.69 13.80 -9.98
CA MET A 51 7.95 14.12 -8.57
C MET A 51 8.30 15.61 -8.41
N ASP A 52 9.19 16.12 -9.25
CA ASP A 52 9.49 17.53 -9.41
C ASP A 52 9.02 18.00 -10.80
N LYS A 53 8.09 18.96 -10.83
CA LYS A 53 7.47 19.47 -12.05
C LYS A 53 8.42 20.37 -12.85
N ASP A 54 9.39 20.98 -12.18
CA ASP A 54 10.34 21.92 -12.78
C ASP A 54 11.59 21.19 -13.32
N ASN A 55 11.77 19.92 -12.95
CA ASN A 55 12.89 19.07 -13.36
C ASN A 55 12.46 18.00 -14.39
N SER A 56 12.85 18.18 -15.65
CA SER A 56 12.58 17.23 -16.73
C SER A 56 13.27 15.85 -16.57
N ASN A 57 14.28 15.76 -15.70
CA ASN A 57 14.95 14.50 -15.34
C ASN A 57 14.30 13.81 -14.13
N SER A 58 13.37 14.48 -13.43
CA SER A 58 12.65 13.88 -12.32
C SER A 58 11.85 12.67 -12.77
N PRO A 59 11.89 11.55 -12.02
CA PRO A 59 11.03 10.41 -12.33
C PRO A 59 9.56 10.78 -12.19
N HIS A 60 8.71 10.05 -12.91
CA HIS A 60 7.27 10.05 -12.65
C HIS A 60 6.99 9.39 -11.31
N ILE A 61 5.88 9.74 -10.66
CA ILE A 61 5.54 9.16 -9.34
C ILE A 61 5.43 7.64 -9.42
N ILE A 62 4.83 7.10 -10.49
CA ILE A 62 4.76 5.66 -10.71
C ILE A 62 6.16 5.01 -10.83
N GLU A 63 7.10 5.66 -11.52
CA GLU A 63 8.49 5.20 -11.62
C GLU A 63 9.18 5.23 -10.24
N ALA A 64 8.99 6.31 -9.47
CA ALA A 64 9.56 6.44 -8.13
C ALA A 64 9.05 5.36 -7.16
N ILE A 65 7.75 5.04 -7.20
CA ILE A 65 7.17 3.94 -6.42
C ILE A 65 7.81 2.59 -6.79
N LEU A 66 7.98 2.31 -8.09
CA LEU A 66 8.62 1.08 -8.56
C LEU A 66 10.08 1.01 -8.13
N GLN A 67 10.83 2.10 -8.26
CA GLN A 67 12.25 2.20 -7.86
C GLN A 67 12.46 2.09 -6.35
N LYS A 68 11.48 2.48 -5.53
CA LYS A 68 11.52 2.26 -4.08
C LYS A 68 11.18 0.82 -3.70
N THR A 69 10.38 0.15 -4.53
CA THR A 69 9.88 -1.20 -4.26
C THR A 69 10.86 -2.30 -4.69
N PHE A 70 11.46 -2.14 -5.86
CA PHE A 70 12.27 -3.13 -6.55
C PHE A 70 13.71 -2.67 -6.69
N ASN A 71 14.65 -3.60 -6.61
CA ASN A 71 16.05 -3.33 -6.93
C ASN A 71 16.27 -3.21 -8.45
N LYS A 72 17.48 -2.78 -8.86
CA LYS A 72 17.80 -2.51 -10.28
C LYS A 72 17.65 -3.76 -11.17
N GLU A 73 17.95 -4.95 -10.67
CA GLU A 73 17.83 -6.21 -11.40
C GLU A 73 16.35 -6.64 -11.54
N GLU A 74 15.58 -6.50 -10.46
CA GLU A 74 14.14 -6.77 -10.46
C GLU A 74 13.37 -5.88 -11.43
N LEU A 75 13.82 -4.63 -11.61
CA LEU A 75 13.26 -3.68 -12.58
C LEU A 75 13.60 -4.02 -14.04
N GLN A 76 14.57 -4.92 -14.31
CA GLN A 76 14.79 -5.41 -15.68
C GLN A 76 13.72 -6.40 -16.13
N ASN A 77 12.93 -6.95 -15.19
CA ASN A 77 11.87 -7.90 -15.49
C ASN A 77 10.55 -7.17 -15.73
N SER A 78 10.04 -7.21 -16.97
CA SER A 78 8.76 -6.60 -17.34
C SER A 78 7.60 -7.09 -16.50
N ASN A 79 7.58 -8.36 -16.07
CA ASN A 79 6.51 -8.88 -15.21
C ASN A 79 6.50 -8.22 -13.83
N ASN A 80 7.66 -7.83 -13.29
CA ASN A 80 7.73 -7.09 -12.02
C ASN A 80 7.20 -5.67 -12.17
N ILE A 81 7.51 -5.02 -13.30
CA ILE A 81 6.96 -3.70 -13.63
C ILE A 81 5.43 -3.79 -13.75
N ILE A 82 4.92 -4.73 -14.55
CA ILE A 82 3.48 -4.94 -14.75
C ILE A 82 2.79 -5.24 -13.41
N PHE A 83 3.38 -6.11 -12.59
CA PHE A 83 2.89 -6.41 -11.25
C PHE A 83 2.82 -5.14 -10.39
N GLY A 84 3.89 -4.35 -10.35
CA GLY A 84 3.96 -3.12 -9.56
C GLY A 84 2.91 -2.09 -9.98
N VAL A 85 2.83 -1.81 -11.29
CA VAL A 85 1.83 -0.92 -11.87
C VAL A 85 0.42 -1.40 -11.55
N THR A 86 0.15 -2.71 -11.69
CA THR A 86 -1.16 -3.30 -11.39
C THR A 86 -1.55 -3.07 -9.94
N VAL A 87 -0.64 -3.30 -8.99
CA VAL A 87 -0.91 -3.08 -7.56
C VAL A 87 -1.18 -1.60 -7.28
N ILE A 88 -0.42 -0.68 -7.87
CA ILE A 88 -0.62 0.77 -7.71
C ILE A 88 -2.01 1.19 -8.17
N LEU A 89 -2.40 0.76 -9.37
CA LEU A 89 -3.70 1.08 -9.95
C LEU A 89 -4.84 0.45 -9.14
N MET A 90 -4.74 -0.84 -8.79
CA MET A 90 -5.72 -1.52 -7.95
C MET A 90 -5.92 -0.83 -6.60
N PHE A 91 -4.82 -0.39 -5.98
CA PHE A 91 -4.90 0.23 -4.66
C PHE A 91 -5.67 1.55 -4.69
N LEU A 92 -5.54 2.34 -5.77
CA LEU A 92 -6.18 3.65 -5.94
C LEU A 92 -7.49 3.61 -6.75
N ASP A 93 -7.84 2.46 -7.32
CA ASP A 93 -9.05 2.25 -8.13
C ASP A 93 -10.33 2.39 -7.28
N PRO A 94 -11.22 3.34 -7.57
CA PRO A 94 -12.46 3.55 -6.80
C PRO A 94 -13.38 2.31 -6.75
N THR A 95 -13.26 1.38 -7.69
CA THR A 95 -14.09 0.16 -7.75
C THR A 95 -13.53 -0.99 -6.91
N TYR A 96 -12.29 -0.90 -6.45
CA TYR A 96 -11.68 -1.90 -5.57
C TYR A 96 -11.92 -1.55 -4.10
N ASP A 97 -12.86 -2.20 -3.44
CA ASP A 97 -13.28 -1.83 -2.08
C ASP A 97 -12.61 -2.64 -0.96
N GLN A 98 -11.58 -3.43 -1.27
CA GLN A 98 -10.87 -4.21 -0.25
C GLN A 98 -9.60 -3.52 0.23
N ALA A 99 -9.36 -3.53 1.54
CA ALA A 99 -8.16 -2.94 2.14
C ALA A 99 -6.90 -3.78 1.84
N GLU A 100 -7.06 -5.10 1.78
CA GLU A 100 -6.02 -6.04 1.38
C GLU A 100 -6.10 -6.33 -0.11
N ILE A 101 -4.94 -6.48 -0.74
CA ILE A 101 -4.80 -6.90 -2.13
C ILE A 101 -4.14 -8.28 -2.14
N SER A 102 -4.89 -9.30 -2.55
CA SER A 102 -4.36 -10.65 -2.70
C SER A 102 -3.59 -10.80 -4.02
N SER A 103 -2.54 -11.63 -4.01
CA SER A 103 -1.78 -11.93 -5.23
C SER A 103 -2.66 -12.51 -6.35
N SER A 104 -3.66 -13.34 -6.02
CA SER A 104 -4.59 -13.89 -7.01
C SER A 104 -5.33 -12.80 -7.79
N LYS A 105 -5.85 -11.79 -7.09
CA LYS A 105 -6.54 -10.66 -7.73
C LYS A 105 -5.61 -9.78 -8.55
N VAL A 106 -4.35 -9.65 -8.13
CA VAL A 106 -3.34 -8.97 -8.93
C VAL A 106 -3.12 -9.71 -10.24
N TYR A 107 -2.92 -11.03 -10.22
CA TYR A 107 -2.74 -11.82 -11.44
C TYR A 107 -3.96 -11.80 -12.36
N GLU A 108 -5.18 -11.87 -11.81
CA GLU A 108 -6.42 -11.71 -12.58
C GLU A 108 -6.45 -10.38 -13.34
N ARG A 109 -5.97 -9.31 -12.69
CA ARG A 109 -5.96 -7.97 -13.26
C ARG A 109 -4.78 -7.72 -14.20
N MET A 110 -3.63 -8.33 -13.94
CA MET A 110 -2.50 -8.37 -14.86
C MET A 110 -2.92 -8.94 -16.22
N ASN A 111 -3.79 -9.94 -16.28
CA ASN A 111 -4.28 -10.48 -17.56
C ASN A 111 -5.13 -9.49 -18.38
N LYS A 112 -5.55 -8.37 -17.79
CA LYS A 112 -6.36 -7.32 -18.44
C LYS A 112 -5.67 -5.95 -18.39
N TRP A 113 -4.40 -5.88 -17.98
CA TRP A 113 -3.71 -4.62 -17.70
C TRP A 113 -3.55 -3.74 -18.95
N GLU A 114 -3.32 -4.35 -20.11
CA GLU A 114 -3.21 -3.62 -21.39
C GLU A 114 -4.53 -2.95 -21.77
N SER A 115 -5.67 -3.39 -21.25
CA SER A 115 -6.95 -2.74 -21.52
C SER A 115 -7.23 -1.55 -20.58
N ASP A 116 -6.38 -1.28 -19.59
CA ASP A 116 -6.57 -0.18 -18.64
C ASP A 116 -6.16 1.17 -19.27
N PRO A 117 -7.03 2.19 -19.34
CA PRO A 117 -6.72 3.46 -19.97
C PRO A 117 -5.54 4.20 -19.33
N ILE A 118 -5.32 4.06 -18.01
CA ILE A 118 -4.20 4.69 -17.32
C ILE A 118 -2.89 4.00 -17.71
N VAL A 119 -2.93 2.66 -17.86
CA VAL A 119 -1.79 1.88 -18.37
C VAL A 119 -1.46 2.28 -19.79
N GLN A 120 -2.45 2.35 -20.69
CA GLN A 120 -2.23 2.75 -22.07
C GLN A 120 -1.60 4.14 -22.16
N LYS A 121 -2.12 5.09 -21.38
CA LYS A 121 -1.52 6.43 -21.28
C LYS A 121 -0.07 6.39 -20.77
N TRP A 122 0.23 5.56 -19.78
CA TRP A 122 1.60 5.38 -19.29
C TRP A 122 2.52 4.74 -20.33
N LEU A 123 2.05 3.72 -21.05
CA LEU A 123 2.80 3.07 -22.14
C LEU A 123 3.07 4.00 -23.30
N GLU A 124 2.10 4.84 -23.69
CA GLU A 124 2.29 5.90 -24.68
C GLU A 124 3.37 6.90 -24.23
N TYR A 125 3.41 7.25 -22.94
CA TYR A 125 4.48 8.10 -22.39
C TYR A 125 5.85 7.42 -22.44
N GLU A 126 5.96 6.16 -22.02
CA GLU A 126 7.21 5.38 -22.09
C GLU A 126 7.69 5.24 -23.53
N GLU A 127 6.79 4.94 -24.47
CA GLU A 127 7.11 4.83 -25.89
C GLU A 127 7.69 6.14 -26.46
N ASN A 128 7.08 7.27 -26.12
CA ASN A 128 7.56 8.59 -26.50
C ASN A 128 8.83 9.03 -25.75
N THR A 129 9.25 8.28 -24.72
CA THR A 129 10.42 8.59 -23.88
C THR A 129 11.45 7.47 -23.84
N LYS A 130 11.38 6.49 -24.77
CA LYS A 130 12.15 5.23 -24.89
C LYS A 130 13.67 5.30 -24.65
N ASP A 131 14.26 6.49 -24.60
CA ASP A 131 15.65 6.74 -24.24
C ASP A 131 15.95 6.77 -22.72
N ASN A 132 14.93 6.83 -21.84
CA ASN A 132 15.15 7.31 -20.46
C ASN A 132 15.18 6.26 -19.33
N MET A 133 14.40 5.17 -19.39
CA MET A 133 14.25 4.28 -18.22
C MET A 133 15.55 3.50 -17.91
N MET A 134 16.28 3.05 -18.93
CA MET A 134 17.57 2.37 -18.75
C MET A 134 18.74 3.32 -18.39
N LYS A 135 18.68 4.59 -18.78
CA LYS A 135 19.75 5.59 -18.51
C LYS A 135 19.61 6.29 -17.15
N ARG A 136 18.40 6.41 -16.58
CA ARG A 136 18.18 7.14 -15.31
C ARG A 136 18.49 6.36 -14.02
N ASN A 137 18.97 5.12 -14.11
CA ASN A 137 19.38 4.30 -12.96
C ASN A 137 20.58 4.85 -12.14
N GLY A 138 21.17 5.97 -12.56
CA GLY A 138 22.25 6.69 -11.85
C GLY A 138 21.81 7.94 -11.09
N ILE A 139 20.57 8.44 -11.25
CA ILE A 139 20.13 9.72 -10.65
C ILE A 139 19.25 9.50 -9.40
N THR A 140 18.72 8.29 -9.20
CA THR A 140 17.71 7.99 -8.17
C THR A 140 18.26 7.87 -6.74
N GLU A 141 19.58 7.89 -6.53
CA GLU A 141 20.13 7.81 -5.16
C GLU A 141 19.74 9.02 -4.30
N ASN A 142 19.42 10.18 -4.92
CA ASN A 142 19.16 11.41 -4.18
C ASN A 142 17.73 11.52 -3.61
N TYR A 143 16.70 11.01 -4.31
CA TYR A 143 15.31 11.08 -3.82
C TYR A 143 14.98 10.06 -2.73
N ASN A 144 15.84 9.04 -2.56
CA ASN A 144 15.65 7.99 -1.58
C ASN A 144 16.03 8.40 -0.14
N ASN A 145 16.82 9.47 0.02
CA ASN A 145 17.39 9.88 1.32
C ASN A 145 16.65 11.04 2.01
N GLU A 146 15.83 11.84 1.32
CA GLU A 146 15.22 13.04 1.90
C GLU A 146 13.74 12.88 2.35
N LEU A 147 13.07 11.77 2.05
CA LEU A 147 11.68 11.56 2.48
C LEU A 147 11.60 10.80 3.81
N PHE A 148 11.67 11.58 4.90
CA PHE A 148 11.19 11.31 6.27
C PHE A 148 11.21 9.84 6.74
N TYR A 149 12.33 9.45 7.37
CA TYR A 149 12.30 8.40 8.38
C TYR A 149 11.82 9.01 9.71
N GLU A 150 10.51 9.05 9.93
CA GLU A 150 10.02 8.82 11.29
C GLU A 150 9.70 7.33 11.39
N GLU A 151 10.53 6.66 12.18
CA GLU A 151 10.42 5.26 12.57
C GLU A 151 9.10 5.03 13.30
N PHE A 152 8.07 4.58 12.58
CA PHE A 152 6.84 4.11 13.21
C PHE A 152 6.91 2.60 13.36
N ILE A 153 7.18 2.16 14.60
CA ILE A 153 7.09 0.76 15.02
C ILE A 153 5.64 0.29 14.83
N ASP A 154 5.44 -0.72 13.98
CA ASP A 154 4.19 -1.49 13.89
C ASP A 154 3.93 -2.11 15.28
N GLN A 155 2.94 -1.59 16.02
CA GLN A 155 2.32 -2.39 17.08
C GLN A 155 1.45 -3.44 16.38
N GLU A 156 1.95 -4.66 16.31
CA GLU A 156 1.15 -5.84 16.02
C GLU A 156 0.08 -5.97 17.10
N ASP A 157 -1.18 -5.73 16.74
CA ASP A 157 -2.35 -6.08 17.55
C ASP A 157 -2.44 -7.61 17.67
N ASN A 158 -1.61 -8.19 18.54
CA ASN A 158 -1.87 -9.52 19.12
C ASN A 158 -2.96 -9.35 20.17
N VAL A 159 -4.22 -9.40 19.72
CA VAL A 159 -5.32 -9.75 20.62
C VAL A 159 -5.41 -11.27 20.60
N GLU A 160 -4.77 -11.91 21.57
CA GLU A 160 -5.06 -13.30 21.91
C GLU A 160 -6.52 -13.39 22.38
N ASP A 161 -7.33 -14.09 21.59
CA ASP A 161 -8.63 -14.59 21.99
C ASP A 161 -8.47 -15.54 23.19
N ASN A 162 -8.65 -15.04 24.41
CA ASN A 162 -8.83 -15.91 25.57
C ASN A 162 -10.27 -16.42 25.60
N ILE A 163 -10.51 -17.48 24.82
CA ILE A 163 -11.59 -18.43 25.07
C ILE A 163 -11.20 -19.22 26.32
N SER A 164 -11.86 -18.96 27.45
CA SER A 164 -11.87 -19.89 28.58
C SER A 164 -13.29 -20.42 28.76
N VAL A 165 -13.47 -21.65 28.30
CA VAL A 165 -14.62 -22.52 28.56
C VAL A 165 -14.20 -23.50 29.65
N ASN A 166 -15.17 -23.89 30.48
CA ASN A 166 -15.21 -24.93 31.53
C ASN A 166 -14.92 -24.43 32.95
N SER A 167 -15.60 -24.92 34.00
CA SER A 167 -16.79 -25.75 34.16
C SER A 167 -17.08 -25.83 35.67
N GLU A 168 -18.29 -26.25 36.02
CA GLU A 168 -18.88 -26.43 37.35
C GLU A 168 -18.01 -27.10 38.45
N ASP A 169 -18.33 -26.68 39.68
CA ASP A 169 -18.65 -27.49 40.86
C ASP A 169 -17.67 -27.68 42.05
N ARG A 170 -18.25 -27.31 43.22
CA ARG A 170 -18.21 -27.92 44.56
C ARG A 170 -17.10 -27.59 45.59
N LYS A 171 -17.59 -26.89 46.64
CA LYS A 171 -17.78 -27.30 48.06
C LYS A 171 -16.80 -26.84 49.16
N GLU A 172 -17.45 -26.35 50.23
CA GLU A 172 -17.10 -26.41 51.68
C GLU A 172 -15.88 -25.58 52.14
N ASN A 173 -15.88 -24.84 53.26
CA ASN A 173 -16.57 -25.02 54.53
C ASN A 173 -16.51 -23.72 55.37
N THR A 174 -17.54 -23.54 56.21
CA THR A 174 -17.62 -22.92 57.55
C THR A 174 -16.63 -21.84 58.01
N GLU A 175 -17.17 -20.72 58.51
CA GLU A 175 -16.74 -20.17 59.80
C GLU A 175 -17.88 -19.42 60.52
N ASN A 176 -18.19 -19.92 61.72
CA ASN A 176 -19.03 -19.29 62.74
C ASN A 176 -18.19 -18.27 63.52
N THR A 177 -18.77 -17.13 63.90
CA THR A 177 -18.67 -16.51 65.25
C THR A 177 -19.50 -15.22 65.23
N ASP A 178 -20.69 -15.21 65.87
CA ASP A 178 -20.94 -14.74 67.24
C ASP A 178 -20.67 -13.24 67.48
N THR A 179 -21.72 -12.42 67.65
CA THR A 179 -22.04 -11.78 68.96
C THR A 179 -23.28 -10.87 68.93
N LYS A 180 -24.25 -11.26 69.77
CA LYS A 180 -25.23 -10.51 70.60
C LYS A 180 -25.30 -8.97 70.47
N LYS A 181 -26.53 -8.43 70.32
CA LYS A 181 -27.40 -8.03 71.45
C LYS A 181 -28.84 -7.80 71.00
#